data_AF-A0A2D6YBU2-F1
#
_entry.id   AF-A0A2D6YBU2-F1
#
_cell.length_a   1.000
_cell.length_b   1.000
_cell.length_c   1.000
_cell.angle_alpha   90.00
_cell.angle_beta   90.00
_cell.angle_gamma   90.00
#
_symmetry.space_group_name_H-M   'P 1'
#
loop_
_entity.id
_entity.type
_entity.pdbx_description
1 polymer ?
#
loop_
_entity_poly.entity_id
_entity_poly.type
_entity_poly.pdbx_seq_one_letter_code
_entity_poly.pdbx_strand_id
1 'polypeptide(L)'
;MFLLIGFTLIFAQGFFVRRFVGKIGEKNMALQGIVLGFVAFLLLSLPSSENSEMITIPEFGQQDGILSLSFFLSGMIDFGSSVNDFAIESMVNLGDASNTRENVSLGLDLLTGEEFDLTMDIKKGVNIDTEPDWVHGVSGEVLEATELLFNYSIMMNFTASSRFIVSEALKDWEIDESERNDVIKAFSRADITQSELLVDAIADGYISELEFAEIDIDLFEEEGIQFDQRRSWHVKIWMPQLPAGKIKLSYDLVVEDDIPTFEVIVLIKDWTPARPVFKIQVNGLSGTDTSIVMTGLDTELKRDVTLNMTLVTESDLIIPRTTIDAKYDIGERLDTAHILQNNRIRGIRTEMILFDAPGSANLYSKIGDILQTTLNVTPMDRIEGTPNAADSLMLQQLRKVDGLWWPSTMFIKDVPGEMKLTAQPSDRFDIHEVTAFQGMFELNYYSNTDEMDLFIETKGKAQNTRRSNLMLAENLPTSFNMEVTEDYGARISASGNGVERLYIRSGDSIPREGVKLLSAELVGENLQGAEVHQHLIMGYPIIVVDGITGGRIVATSNAEVSFAGFEIDGRGVLLDAQFTGGIPTASSVGINGVVTDLSLIGSLTGGKIETTHIMIVDPFSSLIATGIAEVFG
;
A
#
# COMPACT_ATOMS: atom_id res chain seq x y z
N MET A 1 45.23 19.56 15.62
CA MET A 1 45.79 19.18 14.30
C MET A 1 46.15 20.41 13.45
N PHE A 2 45.22 21.33 13.20
CA PHE A 2 45.45 22.57 12.44
C PHE A 2 46.58 23.48 12.96
N LEU A 3 46.76 23.60 14.29
CA LEU A 3 47.82 24.40 14.90
C LEU A 3 49.24 23.83 14.67
N LEU A 4 49.36 22.49 14.57
CA LEU A 4 50.63 21.80 14.35
C LEU A 4 51.03 21.87 12.87
N ILE A 5 50.05 21.79 11.96
CA ILE A 5 50.23 22.00 10.51
C ILE A 5 50.64 23.46 10.24
N GLY A 6 49.97 24.43 10.86
CA GLY A 6 50.31 25.85 10.74
C GLY A 6 51.73 26.17 11.23
N PHE A 7 52.14 25.63 12.37
CA PHE A 7 53.49 25.86 12.91
C PHE A 7 54.58 25.21 12.04
N THR A 8 54.32 24.03 11.48
CA THR A 8 55.28 23.32 10.62
C THR A 8 55.44 24.00 9.26
N LEU A 9 54.34 24.52 8.67
CA LEU A 9 54.37 25.29 7.43
C LEU A 9 55.10 26.64 7.59
N ILE A 10 54.87 27.34 8.70
CA ILE A 10 55.55 28.62 8.98
C ILE A 10 57.05 28.39 9.21
N PHE A 11 57.44 27.32 9.92
CA PHE A 11 58.85 27.01 10.16
C PHE A 11 59.57 26.53 8.89
N ALA A 12 58.91 25.71 8.06
CA ALA A 12 59.44 25.23 6.78
C ALA A 12 59.57 26.38 5.76
N GLN A 13 58.56 27.25 5.64
CA GLN A 13 58.63 28.45 4.80
C GLN A 13 59.70 29.42 5.31
N GLY A 14 59.76 29.68 6.62
CA GLY A 14 60.75 30.59 7.20
C GLY A 14 62.20 30.12 7.00
N PHE A 15 62.45 28.81 7.09
CA PHE A 15 63.78 28.22 6.94
C PHE A 15 64.24 28.16 5.47
N PHE A 16 63.35 27.78 4.54
CA PHE A 16 63.70 27.68 3.11
C PHE A 16 63.84 29.05 2.44
N VAL A 17 62.96 30.00 2.77
CA VAL A 17 62.99 31.35 2.20
C VAL A 17 64.30 32.05 2.59
N ARG A 18 64.73 31.99 3.86
CA ARG A 18 66.00 32.62 4.28
C ARG A 18 67.25 32.01 3.62
N ARG A 19 67.24 30.73 3.26
CA ARG A 19 68.44 30.05 2.73
C ARG A 19 68.58 30.14 1.20
N PHE A 20 67.48 30.36 0.47
CA PHE A 20 67.47 30.29 -1.00
C PHE A 20 67.08 31.59 -1.72
N VAL A 21 66.57 32.62 -1.01
CA VAL A 21 66.23 33.93 -1.62
C VAL A 21 67.42 34.60 -2.30
N GLY A 22 68.64 34.42 -1.78
CA GLY A 22 69.84 35.04 -2.35
C GLY A 22 70.33 34.47 -3.69
N LYS A 23 69.89 33.26 -4.09
CA LYS A 23 70.41 32.60 -5.31
C LYS A 23 69.38 32.39 -6.43
N ILE A 24 68.08 32.38 -6.12
CA ILE A 24 67.05 31.97 -7.09
C ILE A 24 66.18 33.14 -7.58
N GLY A 25 66.22 34.29 -6.89
CA GLY A 25 65.41 35.46 -7.23
C GLY A 25 63.95 35.29 -6.79
N GLU A 26 63.42 36.33 -6.15
CA GLU A 26 62.09 36.34 -5.49
C GLU A 26 60.94 35.85 -6.37
N LYS A 27 60.97 36.18 -7.67
CA LYS A 27 59.92 35.81 -8.63
C LYS A 27 59.85 34.30 -8.91
N ASN A 28 60.99 33.63 -9.02
CA ASN A 28 61.04 32.19 -9.29
C ASN A 28 60.68 31.37 -8.05
N MET A 29 60.94 31.92 -6.87
CA MET A 29 60.61 31.27 -5.60
C MET A 29 59.12 31.34 -5.29
N ALA A 30 58.45 32.44 -5.63
CA ALA A 30 57.00 32.55 -5.54
C ALA A 30 56.30 31.56 -6.48
N LEU A 31 56.78 31.43 -7.72
CA LEU A 31 56.24 30.47 -8.68
C LEU A 31 56.43 29.02 -8.22
N GLN A 32 57.61 28.67 -7.73
CA GLN A 32 57.88 27.33 -7.18
C GLN A 32 57.08 27.05 -5.89
N GLY A 33 56.85 28.06 -5.05
CA GLY A 33 56.00 27.95 -3.86
C GLY A 33 54.53 27.71 -4.20
N ILE A 34 54.02 28.34 -5.26
CA ILE A 34 52.66 28.11 -5.78
C ILE A 34 52.56 26.69 -6.36
N VAL A 35 53.55 26.24 -7.13
CA VAL A 35 53.56 24.89 -7.72
C VAL A 35 53.62 23.80 -6.62
N LEU A 36 54.48 23.98 -5.61
CA LEU A 36 54.56 23.04 -4.48
C LEU A 36 53.30 23.04 -3.61
N GLY A 37 52.70 24.22 -3.38
CA GLY A 37 51.43 24.35 -2.67
C GLY A 37 50.29 23.67 -3.43
N PHE A 38 50.28 23.79 -4.75
CA PHE A 38 49.29 23.18 -5.64
C PHE A 38 49.44 21.64 -5.69
N VAL A 39 50.67 21.12 -5.78
CA VAL A 39 50.93 19.67 -5.75
C VAL A 39 50.58 19.05 -4.39
N ALA A 40 50.86 19.75 -3.28
CA ALA A 40 50.48 19.29 -1.95
C ALA A 40 48.95 19.31 -1.74
N PHE A 41 48.24 20.29 -2.30
CA PHE A 41 46.78 20.34 -2.30
C PHE A 41 46.17 19.19 -3.12
N LEU A 42 46.76 18.86 -4.28
CA LEU A 42 46.39 17.73 -5.14
C LEU A 42 46.52 16.37 -4.43
N LEU A 43 47.61 16.16 -3.67
CA LEU A 43 47.85 14.93 -2.91
C LEU A 43 46.91 14.76 -1.69
N LEU A 44 46.39 15.85 -1.12
CA LEU A 44 45.38 15.80 -0.04
C LEU A 44 43.95 15.64 -0.57
N SER A 45 43.69 15.98 -1.85
CA SER A 45 42.34 16.16 -2.42
C SER A 45 41.80 14.94 -3.19
N LEU A 46 42.59 13.88 -3.38
CA LEU A 46 42.16 12.69 -4.13
C LEU A 46 42.25 11.43 -3.26
N PRO A 47 41.15 10.66 -3.07
CA PRO A 47 41.28 9.29 -2.62
C PRO A 47 41.97 8.51 -3.74
N SER A 48 43.04 7.80 -3.40
CA SER A 48 43.74 6.93 -4.34
C SER A 48 42.86 5.73 -4.71
N SER A 49 42.17 5.79 -5.85
CA SER A 49 41.70 4.59 -6.54
C SER A 49 42.38 4.53 -7.91
N GLU A 50 43.06 3.42 -8.19
CA GLU A 50 43.95 3.28 -9.35
C GLU A 50 43.25 3.23 -10.72
N ASN A 51 41.94 3.50 -10.83
CA ASN A 51 41.17 3.23 -12.06
C ASN A 51 40.23 4.36 -12.52
N SER A 52 40.46 5.64 -12.19
CA SER A 52 39.70 6.73 -12.83
C SER A 52 40.45 7.26 -14.06
N GLU A 53 40.16 6.74 -15.25
CA GLU A 53 40.68 7.29 -16.52
C GLU A 53 40.08 8.67 -16.88
N MET A 54 39.10 9.16 -16.12
CA MET A 54 38.44 10.46 -16.36
C MET A 54 39.38 11.68 -16.20
N ILE A 55 40.47 11.57 -15.44
CA ILE A 55 41.45 12.65 -15.29
C ILE A 55 42.87 12.08 -15.42
N THR A 56 43.43 12.16 -16.62
CA THR A 56 44.86 11.86 -16.84
C THR A 56 45.72 12.93 -16.18
N ILE A 57 46.52 12.54 -15.17
CA ILE A 57 47.49 13.44 -14.55
C ILE A 57 48.55 13.78 -15.60
N PRO A 58 48.75 15.06 -15.98
CA PRO A 58 49.69 15.41 -17.03
C PRO A 58 51.13 15.16 -16.59
N GLU A 59 51.92 14.48 -17.45
CA GLU A 59 53.38 14.45 -17.29
C GLU A 59 53.96 15.81 -17.69
N PHE A 60 54.50 16.54 -16.71
CA PHE A 60 55.11 17.85 -16.94
C PHE A 60 56.52 17.72 -17.54
N GLY A 61 56.59 17.33 -18.82
CA GLY A 61 57.80 17.38 -19.64
C GLY A 61 58.07 18.77 -20.23
N GLN A 62 59.34 19.08 -20.54
CA GLN A 62 59.78 20.40 -21.03
C GLN A 62 59.18 20.82 -22.40
N GLN A 63 58.46 19.95 -23.12
CA GLN A 63 57.89 20.25 -24.43
C GLN A 63 56.37 20.46 -24.44
N ASP A 64 55.59 19.90 -23.49
CA ASP A 64 54.12 19.88 -23.59
C ASP A 64 53.36 20.41 -22.35
N GLY A 65 54.06 21.01 -21.37
CA GLY A 65 53.48 21.37 -20.06
C GLY A 65 52.29 22.36 -20.06
N ILE A 66 52.16 23.24 -21.07
CA ILE A 66 51.06 24.21 -21.15
C ILE A 66 49.83 23.62 -21.87
N LEU A 67 50.06 22.81 -22.91
CA LEU A 67 48.98 22.12 -23.64
C LEU A 67 48.33 21.04 -22.76
N SER A 68 49.14 20.25 -22.06
CA SER A 68 48.67 19.25 -21.10
C SER A 68 47.89 19.87 -19.93
N LEU A 69 48.31 21.02 -19.42
CA LEU A 69 47.53 21.79 -18.43
C LEU A 69 46.20 22.29 -19.01
N SER A 70 46.16 22.70 -20.27
CA SER A 70 44.93 23.13 -20.95
C SER A 70 43.96 21.96 -21.16
N PHE A 71 44.45 20.77 -21.55
CA PHE A 71 43.62 19.56 -21.66
C PHE A 71 43.11 19.10 -20.31
N PHE A 72 43.93 19.15 -19.26
CA PHE A 72 43.53 18.83 -17.89
C PHE A 72 42.50 19.82 -17.34
N LEU A 73 42.70 21.14 -17.55
CA LEU A 73 41.73 22.16 -17.15
C LEU A 73 40.43 22.05 -17.95
N SER A 74 40.50 21.71 -19.25
CA SER A 74 39.32 21.38 -20.04
C SER A 74 38.60 20.18 -19.44
N GLY A 75 39.30 19.08 -19.14
CA GLY A 75 38.72 17.89 -18.50
C GLY A 75 38.08 18.18 -17.14
N MET A 76 38.63 19.09 -16.33
CA MET A 76 37.99 19.53 -15.08
C MET A 76 36.77 20.44 -15.31
N ILE A 77 36.78 21.27 -16.36
CA ILE A 77 35.62 22.10 -16.74
C ILE A 77 34.51 21.20 -17.30
N ASP A 78 34.86 20.22 -18.12
CA ASP A 78 33.95 19.23 -18.69
C ASP A 78 33.41 18.29 -17.59
N PHE A 79 34.22 17.95 -16.58
CA PHE A 79 33.74 17.27 -15.36
C PHE A 79 32.80 18.18 -14.55
N GLY A 80 33.14 19.46 -14.37
CA GLY A 80 32.29 20.42 -13.66
C GLY A 80 30.96 20.67 -14.37
N SER A 81 30.95 20.76 -15.70
CA SER A 81 29.72 20.85 -16.48
C SER A 81 28.97 19.52 -16.42
N SER A 82 29.64 18.38 -16.53
CA SER A 82 29.01 17.06 -16.41
C SER A 82 28.40 16.83 -15.03
N VAL A 83 29.01 17.30 -13.93
CA VAL A 83 28.43 17.23 -12.57
C VAL A 83 27.24 18.18 -12.44
N ASN A 84 27.32 19.36 -13.05
CA ASN A 84 26.21 20.32 -13.06
C ASN A 84 25.03 19.83 -13.92
N ASP A 85 25.32 19.27 -15.09
CA ASP A 85 24.35 18.68 -16.00
C ASP A 85 23.77 17.40 -15.39
N PHE A 86 24.60 16.55 -14.74
CA PHE A 86 24.16 15.42 -13.93
C PHE A 86 23.26 15.88 -12.78
N ALA A 87 23.58 16.97 -12.08
CA ALA A 87 22.73 17.50 -11.02
C ALA A 87 21.39 18.03 -11.58
N ILE A 88 21.40 18.69 -12.74
CA ILE A 88 20.20 19.19 -13.42
C ILE A 88 19.35 18.04 -13.99
N GLU A 89 19.97 17.01 -14.58
CA GLU A 89 19.31 15.83 -15.16
C GLU A 89 18.86 14.82 -14.08
N SER A 90 19.59 14.72 -12.96
CA SER A 90 19.18 14.00 -11.74
C SER A 90 18.03 14.71 -11.01
N MET A 91 17.71 15.95 -11.37
CA MET A 91 16.60 16.73 -10.82
C MET A 91 15.44 16.70 -11.82
N VAL A 92 14.83 15.53 -12.04
CA VAL A 92 13.58 15.48 -12.81
C VAL A 92 12.49 16.18 -12.00
N ASN A 93 12.16 17.41 -12.38
CA ASN A 93 10.92 18.14 -12.05
C ASN A 93 10.43 18.04 -10.58
N LEU A 94 11.26 18.50 -9.64
CA LEU A 94 10.98 18.55 -8.18
C LEU A 94 9.90 19.58 -7.77
N GLY A 95 8.79 19.61 -8.53
CA GLY A 95 7.72 20.59 -8.54
C GLY A 95 7.99 21.68 -9.57
N ASP A 96 7.04 21.89 -10.48
CA ASP A 96 6.95 23.11 -11.28
C ASP A 96 7.09 24.33 -10.34
N ALA A 97 7.64 25.43 -10.84
CA ALA A 97 7.66 26.69 -10.11
C ALA A 97 6.25 27.26 -9.92
N SER A 98 5.25 26.68 -10.60
CA SER A 98 3.84 26.87 -10.28
C SER A 98 3.49 26.03 -9.05
N ASN A 99 2.89 26.65 -8.04
CA ASN A 99 2.35 25.97 -6.86
C ASN A 99 1.11 25.09 -7.19
N THR A 100 1.00 24.58 -8.42
CA THR A 100 -0.10 23.71 -8.84
C THR A 100 0.31 22.25 -8.70
N ARG A 101 -0.70 21.41 -8.46
CA ARG A 101 -0.60 19.99 -8.18
C ARG A 101 -0.10 19.12 -9.35
N GLU A 102 0.41 19.74 -10.43
CA GLU A 102 0.76 19.04 -11.65
C GLU A 102 2.03 18.21 -11.48
N ASN A 103 1.95 16.96 -11.97
CA ASN A 103 2.97 15.92 -12.12
C ASN A 103 4.27 16.14 -11.32
N VAL A 104 4.39 15.50 -10.16
CA VAL A 104 5.63 15.46 -9.40
C VAL A 104 6.45 14.27 -9.88
N SER A 105 7.74 14.50 -10.11
CA SER A 105 8.69 13.41 -10.31
C SER A 105 9.78 13.51 -9.26
N LEU A 106 10.01 12.41 -8.55
CA LEU A 106 11.15 12.28 -7.63
C LEU A 106 12.02 11.15 -8.17
N GLY A 107 13.20 11.46 -8.71
CA GLY A 107 13.98 10.42 -9.32
C GLY A 107 15.19 10.84 -10.10
N LEU A 108 15.80 9.85 -10.73
CA LEU A 108 16.99 9.92 -11.56
C LEU A 108 16.64 9.34 -12.93
N ASP A 109 16.97 10.03 -14.02
CA ASP A 109 17.05 9.44 -15.36
C ASP A 109 18.40 9.83 -15.96
N LEU A 110 19.31 8.86 -16.00
CA LEU A 110 20.73 9.09 -16.27
C LEU A 110 21.22 8.12 -17.33
N LEU A 111 22.16 8.60 -18.14
CA LEU A 111 22.92 7.79 -19.09
C LEU A 111 24.41 7.99 -18.83
N THR A 112 25.08 6.97 -18.29
CA THR A 112 26.50 7.04 -17.94
C THR A 112 27.35 6.13 -18.80
N GLY A 113 28.62 6.47 -18.99
CA GLY A 113 29.59 5.65 -19.72
C GLY A 113 30.43 4.72 -18.84
N GLU A 114 30.39 4.90 -17.52
CA GLU A 114 31.22 4.20 -16.54
C GLU A 114 30.41 3.87 -15.29
N GLU A 115 30.89 2.89 -14.51
CA GLU A 115 30.32 2.53 -13.21
C GLU A 115 30.67 3.59 -12.16
N PHE A 116 29.75 3.89 -11.24
CA PHE A 116 29.94 4.91 -10.22
C PHE A 116 29.13 4.62 -8.95
N ASP A 117 29.51 5.26 -7.85
CA ASP A 117 28.73 5.26 -6.62
C ASP A 117 27.90 6.55 -6.51
N LEU A 118 26.62 6.45 -6.18
CA LEU A 118 25.74 7.59 -5.97
C LEU A 118 25.37 7.74 -4.49
N THR A 119 25.64 8.93 -3.95
CA THR A 119 25.16 9.36 -2.64
C THR A 119 24.68 10.80 -2.77
N MET A 120 23.38 11.02 -2.61
CA MET A 120 22.76 12.34 -2.71
C MET A 120 21.94 12.65 -1.47
N ASP A 121 22.03 13.89 -0.99
CA ASP A 121 21.22 14.46 0.07
C ASP A 121 20.73 15.82 -0.42
N ILE A 122 19.43 15.94 -0.67
CA ILE A 122 18.83 17.10 -1.34
C ILE A 122 17.66 17.58 -0.51
N LYS A 123 17.62 18.89 -0.20
CA LYS A 123 16.55 19.52 0.58
C LYS A 123 16.07 20.80 -0.09
N LYS A 124 14.76 20.97 -0.17
CA LYS A 124 14.06 22.21 -0.57
C LYS A 124 13.08 22.61 0.53
N GLY A 125 13.13 23.88 0.91
CA GLY A 125 12.34 24.41 2.02
C GLY A 125 12.98 24.17 3.38
N VAL A 126 12.40 24.77 4.42
CA VAL A 126 12.93 24.75 5.79
C VAL A 126 11.99 24.12 6.81
N ASN A 127 10.78 23.72 6.39
CA ASN A 127 9.70 23.30 7.27
C ASN A 127 9.60 21.77 7.44
N ILE A 128 10.66 21.02 7.10
CA ILE A 128 10.68 19.57 7.28
C ILE A 128 11.51 19.27 8.51
N ASP A 129 10.83 18.84 9.56
CA ASP A 129 11.40 18.52 10.86
C ASP A 129 11.98 17.11 10.90
N THR A 130 11.42 16.18 10.12
CA THR A 130 11.88 14.79 10.02
C THR A 130 12.94 14.66 8.93
N GLU A 131 14.09 14.10 9.29
CA GLU A 131 15.13 13.76 8.33
C GLU A 131 14.93 12.34 7.81
N PRO A 132 14.97 12.09 6.48
CA PRO A 132 14.88 10.75 5.93
C PRO A 132 16.09 9.88 6.32
N ASP A 133 15.87 8.59 6.48
CA ASP A 133 16.91 7.61 6.80
C ASP A 133 17.79 7.28 5.58
N TRP A 134 19.09 7.02 5.80
CA TRP A 134 19.91 6.45 4.72
C TRP A 134 19.52 4.99 4.45
N VAL A 135 19.03 4.71 3.23
CA VAL A 135 18.60 3.37 2.79
C VAL A 135 19.28 3.00 1.47
N HIS A 136 19.44 1.70 1.19
CA HIS A 136 19.90 1.26 -0.13
C HIS A 136 18.74 1.46 -1.13
N GLY A 137 18.80 2.54 -1.91
CA GLY A 137 17.67 3.04 -2.69
C GLY A 137 17.37 4.51 -2.39
N VAL A 138 16.08 4.83 -2.24
CA VAL A 138 15.55 6.20 -2.10
C VAL A 138 14.74 6.32 -0.82
N SER A 139 14.95 7.41 -0.12
CA SER A 139 14.16 7.82 1.03
C SER A 139 13.79 9.30 0.89
N GLY A 140 12.58 9.68 1.25
CA GLY A 140 12.12 11.04 1.13
C GLY A 140 11.06 11.40 2.15
N GLU A 141 11.13 12.62 2.65
CA GLU A 141 10.10 13.27 3.44
C GLU A 141 9.57 14.47 2.63
N VAL A 142 8.26 14.52 2.41
CA VAL A 142 7.57 15.60 1.73
C VAL A 142 6.59 16.21 2.71
N LEU A 143 6.60 17.54 2.82
CA LEU A 143 5.58 18.30 3.51
C LEU A 143 4.84 19.16 2.50
N GLU A 144 3.55 18.94 2.39
CA GLU A 144 2.61 19.81 1.69
C GLU A 144 1.82 20.57 2.74
N ALA A 145 1.71 21.88 2.58
CA ALA A 145 1.00 22.73 3.50
C ALA A 145 0.30 23.87 2.76
N THR A 146 -0.83 24.35 3.28
CA THR A 146 -1.53 25.51 2.75
C THR A 146 -1.26 26.71 3.66
N GLU A 147 -0.51 27.70 3.18
CA GLU A 147 -0.27 28.94 3.92
C GLU A 147 -1.43 29.92 3.74
N LEU A 148 -1.95 30.44 4.86
CA LEU A 148 -2.93 31.52 4.85
C LEU A 148 -2.21 32.87 4.75
N LEU A 149 -2.40 33.56 3.63
CA LEU A 149 -1.89 34.90 3.40
C LEU A 149 -2.96 35.92 3.76
N PHE A 150 -2.63 36.79 4.73
CA PHE A 150 -3.58 37.78 5.26
C PHE A 150 -3.36 39.18 4.68
N ASN A 151 -4.38 39.74 4.03
CA ASN A 151 -4.42 41.13 3.64
C ASN A 151 -4.94 42.01 4.79
N TYR A 152 -4.02 42.38 5.68
CA TYR A 152 -4.33 43.22 6.85
C TYR A 152 -4.90 44.61 6.53
N SER A 153 -4.83 45.07 5.27
CA SER A 153 -5.43 46.35 4.87
C SER A 153 -6.95 46.30 4.81
N ILE A 154 -7.51 45.11 4.54
CA ILE A 154 -8.96 44.86 4.45
C ILE A 154 -9.48 44.31 5.80
N MET A 155 -8.67 43.49 6.48
CA MET A 155 -9.01 42.87 7.77
C MET A 155 -8.88 43.84 8.98
N MET A 156 -9.68 44.90 9.02
CA MET A 156 -9.58 45.96 10.05
C MET A 156 -9.83 45.45 11.48
N ASN A 157 -10.69 44.44 11.63
CA ASN A 157 -11.04 43.87 12.93
C ASN A 157 -10.13 42.71 13.37
N PHE A 158 -9.17 42.30 12.53
CA PHE A 158 -8.17 41.30 12.91
C PHE A 158 -7.12 41.91 13.83
N THR A 159 -7.43 41.98 15.12
CA THR A 159 -6.57 42.60 16.14
C THR A 159 -5.22 41.88 16.29
N ALA A 160 -4.20 42.57 16.82
CA ALA A 160 -2.89 41.96 17.09
C ALA A 160 -2.98 40.73 18.02
N SER A 161 -3.90 40.74 18.99
CA SER A 161 -4.15 39.58 19.85
C SER A 161 -4.75 38.39 19.10
N SER A 162 -5.70 38.63 18.18
CA SER A 162 -6.24 37.56 17.35
C SER A 162 -5.19 37.00 16.40
N ARG A 163 -4.35 37.86 15.80
CA ARG A 163 -3.25 37.44 14.92
C ARG A 163 -2.26 36.55 15.65
N PHE A 164 -1.90 36.89 16.89
CA PHE A 164 -0.98 36.09 17.69
C PHE A 164 -1.53 34.69 17.96
N ILE A 165 -2.82 34.56 18.29
CA ILE A 165 -3.48 33.26 18.49
C ILE A 165 -3.38 32.41 17.21
N VAL A 166 -3.77 32.98 16.07
CA VAL A 166 -3.74 32.28 14.78
C VAL A 166 -2.31 31.91 14.38
N SER A 167 -1.34 32.81 14.55
CA SER A 167 0.05 32.57 14.15
C SER A 167 0.77 31.56 15.04
N GLU A 168 0.42 31.47 16.32
CA GLU A 168 1.00 30.46 17.21
C GLU A 168 0.41 29.07 16.92
N ALA A 169 -0.90 28.98 16.64
CA ALA A 169 -1.52 27.72 16.25
C ALA A 169 -0.96 27.22 14.91
N LEU A 170 -0.92 28.06 13.87
CA LEU A 170 -0.41 27.66 12.54
C LEU A 170 1.13 27.51 12.47
N LYS A 171 1.83 27.52 13.59
CA LYS A 171 3.31 27.51 13.61
C LYS A 171 3.88 26.14 13.24
N ASP A 172 3.23 25.07 13.67
CA ASP A 172 3.54 23.69 13.31
C ASP A 172 2.68 23.19 12.15
N TRP A 173 1.90 24.08 11.55
CA TRP A 173 0.97 23.84 10.45
C TRP A 173 -0.27 23.03 10.82
N GLU A 174 -0.44 22.53 12.04
CA GLU A 174 -1.62 21.76 12.45
C GLU A 174 -2.48 22.59 13.42
N ILE A 175 -3.79 22.39 13.45
CA ILE A 175 -4.66 22.98 14.48
C ILE A 175 -5.24 21.85 15.32
N ASP A 176 -4.77 21.73 16.55
CA ASP A 176 -5.24 20.68 17.45
C ASP A 176 -6.62 21.01 18.10
N GLU A 177 -7.24 20.01 18.75
CA GLU A 177 -8.54 20.20 19.43
C GLU A 177 -8.52 21.28 20.52
N SER A 178 -7.35 21.52 21.13
CA SER A 178 -7.17 22.50 22.19
C SER A 178 -7.09 23.94 21.65
N GLU A 179 -6.56 24.10 20.44
CA GLU A 179 -6.39 25.37 19.75
C GLU A 179 -7.63 25.75 18.93
N ARG A 180 -8.32 24.77 18.34
CA ARG A 180 -9.47 24.94 17.42
C ARG A 180 -10.44 26.02 17.86
N ASN A 181 -10.94 25.93 19.09
CA ASN A 181 -11.97 26.87 19.60
C ASN A 181 -11.46 28.32 19.72
N ASP A 182 -10.17 28.50 19.97
CA ASP A 182 -9.58 29.83 20.12
C ASP A 182 -9.21 30.45 18.78
N VAL A 183 -8.79 29.64 17.80
CA VAL A 183 -8.62 30.05 16.41
C VAL A 183 -9.95 30.47 15.77
N ILE A 184 -11.03 29.69 15.95
CA ILE A 184 -12.37 30.03 15.45
C ILE A 184 -12.82 31.38 16.03
N LYS A 185 -12.67 31.61 17.34
CA LYS A 185 -12.99 32.90 17.96
C LYS A 185 -12.13 34.04 17.42
N ALA A 186 -10.85 33.78 17.14
CA ALA A 186 -9.94 34.79 16.60
C ALA A 186 -10.36 35.24 15.20
N PHE A 187 -10.72 34.28 14.33
CA PHE A 187 -11.24 34.55 12.98
C PHE A 187 -12.64 35.17 13.00
N SER A 188 -13.55 34.69 13.85
CA SER A 188 -14.89 35.29 13.99
C SER A 188 -14.82 36.75 14.44
N ARG A 189 -13.87 37.11 15.32
CA ARG A 189 -13.60 38.53 15.69
C ARG A 189 -13.02 39.36 14.56
N ALA A 190 -12.42 38.72 13.56
CA ALA A 190 -11.89 39.35 12.35
C ALA A 190 -12.94 39.48 11.24
N ASP A 191 -14.22 39.19 11.54
CA ASP A 191 -15.35 39.16 10.60
C ASP A 191 -15.23 38.10 9.49
N ILE A 192 -14.52 36.99 9.76
CA ILE A 192 -14.49 35.84 8.86
C ILE A 192 -15.80 35.06 8.99
N THR A 193 -16.61 35.03 7.93
CA THR A 193 -17.97 34.46 7.96
C THR A 193 -17.94 32.95 8.18
N GLN A 194 -17.10 32.24 7.44
CA GLN A 194 -16.99 30.78 7.47
C GLN A 194 -15.82 30.30 8.35
N SER A 195 -15.60 30.96 9.49
CA SER A 195 -14.46 30.68 10.38
C SER A 195 -14.35 29.22 10.86
N GLU A 196 -15.47 28.54 11.12
CA GLU A 196 -15.46 27.13 11.52
C GLU A 196 -15.02 26.23 10.37
N LEU A 197 -15.59 26.41 9.18
CA LEU A 197 -15.22 25.65 7.98
C LEU A 197 -13.76 25.87 7.58
N LEU A 198 -13.25 27.12 7.68
CA LEU A 198 -11.84 27.41 7.42
C LEU A 198 -10.92 26.66 8.38
N VAL A 199 -11.24 26.67 9.67
CA VAL A 199 -10.43 26.01 10.69
C VAL A 199 -10.48 24.50 10.53
N ASP A 200 -11.64 23.94 10.20
CA ASP A 200 -11.79 22.51 9.93
C ASP A 200 -11.01 22.09 8.67
N ALA A 201 -11.04 22.90 7.61
CA ALA A 201 -10.35 22.62 6.35
C ALA A 201 -8.82 22.72 6.44
N ILE A 202 -8.28 23.60 7.31
CA ILE A 202 -6.83 23.75 7.51
C ILE A 202 -6.33 22.97 8.73
N ALA A 203 -7.18 22.17 9.38
CA ALA A 203 -6.86 21.55 10.67
C ALA A 203 -5.63 20.63 10.59
N ASP A 204 -5.44 19.94 9.46
CA ASP A 204 -4.29 19.06 9.22
C ASP A 204 -3.13 19.74 8.47
N GLY A 205 -3.23 21.07 8.29
CA GLY A 205 -2.23 21.90 7.63
C GLY A 205 -2.26 21.92 6.12
N TYR A 206 -3.11 21.12 5.49
CA TYR A 206 -3.21 21.04 4.03
C TYR A 206 -4.65 21.00 3.58
N ILE A 207 -5.10 22.07 2.91
CA ILE A 207 -6.41 22.08 2.27
C ILE A 207 -6.33 21.29 0.96
N SER A 208 -6.98 20.13 0.94
CA SER A 208 -7.17 19.32 -0.25
C SER A 208 -8.16 19.93 -1.23
N GLU A 209 -8.17 19.47 -2.49
CA GLU A 209 -9.18 19.90 -3.48
C GLU A 209 -10.63 19.63 -3.04
N LEU A 210 -10.86 18.54 -2.30
CA LEU A 210 -12.18 18.23 -1.75
C LEU A 210 -12.60 19.26 -0.72
N GLU A 211 -11.70 19.66 0.17
CA GLU A 211 -11.97 20.70 1.15
C GLU A 211 -12.11 22.07 0.49
N PHE A 212 -11.31 22.35 -0.56
CA PHE A 212 -11.49 23.54 -1.39
C PHE A 212 -12.88 23.59 -2.06
N ALA A 213 -13.47 22.44 -2.39
CA ALA A 213 -14.83 22.37 -2.93
C ALA A 213 -15.91 22.61 -1.85
N GLU A 214 -15.58 22.46 -0.57
CA GLU A 214 -16.50 22.70 0.55
C GLU A 214 -16.48 24.15 1.07
N ILE A 215 -15.44 24.91 0.73
CA ILE A 215 -15.27 26.31 1.14
C ILE A 215 -15.47 27.32 0.01
N ASP A 216 -15.91 28.54 0.36
CA ASP A 216 -16.07 29.63 -0.60
C ASP A 216 -14.76 30.43 -0.70
N ILE A 217 -13.92 30.08 -1.69
CA ILE A 217 -12.61 30.70 -1.90
C ILE A 217 -12.75 32.19 -2.24
N ASP A 218 -13.74 32.55 -3.07
CA ASP A 218 -13.99 33.93 -3.47
C ASP A 218 -14.38 34.79 -2.26
N LEU A 219 -15.24 34.25 -1.38
CA LEU A 219 -15.60 34.90 -0.12
C LEU A 219 -14.39 35.13 0.78
N PHE A 220 -13.52 34.12 0.97
CA PHE A 220 -12.33 34.29 1.78
C PHE A 220 -11.36 35.33 1.21
N GLU A 221 -11.23 35.39 -0.11
CA GLU A 221 -10.40 36.40 -0.77
C GLU A 221 -10.97 37.82 -0.57
N GLU A 222 -12.29 37.98 -0.63
CA GLU A 222 -12.98 39.23 -0.27
C GLU A 222 -12.79 39.62 1.21
N GLU A 223 -12.79 38.62 2.11
CA GLU A 223 -12.52 38.79 3.54
C GLU A 223 -11.03 38.99 3.86
N GLY A 224 -10.15 38.92 2.85
CA GLY A 224 -8.73 39.23 2.94
C GLY A 224 -7.84 38.03 3.29
N ILE A 225 -8.29 36.81 3.05
CA ILE A 225 -7.51 35.57 3.19
C ILE A 225 -7.25 34.99 1.80
N GLN A 226 -5.99 34.73 1.48
CA GLN A 226 -5.57 34.00 0.28
C GLN A 226 -4.88 32.70 0.70
N PHE A 227 -4.98 31.68 -0.15
CA PHE A 227 -4.38 30.37 0.08
C PHE A 227 -3.17 30.18 -0.83
N ASP A 228 -2.02 29.88 -0.24
CA ASP A 228 -0.79 29.57 -0.98
C ASP A 228 -0.35 28.13 -0.65
N GLN A 229 -0.54 27.21 -1.59
CA GLN A 229 -0.04 25.83 -1.43
C GLN A 229 1.47 25.81 -1.53
N ARG A 230 2.14 25.26 -0.52
CA ARG A 230 3.59 25.14 -0.45
C ARG A 230 4.00 23.69 -0.28
N ARG A 231 5.11 23.35 -0.94
CA ARG A 231 5.75 22.04 -0.80
C ARG A 231 7.21 22.20 -0.41
N SER A 232 7.59 21.52 0.68
CA SER A 232 8.98 21.28 1.07
C SER A 232 9.27 19.79 0.91
N TRP A 233 10.49 19.43 0.52
CA TRP A 233 10.92 18.03 0.49
C TRP A 233 12.39 17.85 0.90
N HIS A 234 12.72 16.70 1.47
CA HIS A 234 14.07 16.25 1.79
C HIS A 234 14.20 14.81 1.29
N VAL A 235 15.11 14.57 0.34
CA VAL A 235 15.34 13.27 -0.27
C VAL A 235 16.80 12.85 -0.08
N LYS A 236 17.00 11.59 0.30
CA LYS A 236 18.31 10.93 0.31
C LYS A 236 18.30 9.72 -0.60
N ILE A 237 19.34 9.61 -1.42
CA ILE A 237 19.55 8.51 -2.34
C ILE A 237 20.92 7.90 -2.07
N TRP A 238 20.96 6.61 -1.79
CA TRP A 238 22.21 5.87 -1.67
C TRP A 238 22.16 4.62 -2.54
N MET A 239 22.87 4.70 -3.66
CA MET A 239 22.96 3.69 -4.71
C MET A 239 24.43 3.50 -5.09
N PRO A 240 25.19 2.71 -4.33
CA PRO A 240 26.54 2.32 -4.72
C PRO A 240 26.52 1.32 -5.88
N GLN A 241 27.65 1.16 -6.56
CA GLN A 241 27.87 0.18 -7.63
C GLN A 241 26.85 0.31 -8.77
N LEU A 242 26.49 1.54 -9.12
CA LEU A 242 25.65 1.78 -10.28
C LEU A 242 26.44 1.49 -11.56
N PRO A 243 25.86 0.72 -12.49
CA PRO A 243 26.54 0.29 -13.70
C PRO A 243 26.61 1.41 -14.75
N ALA A 244 27.47 1.23 -15.75
CA ALA A 244 27.43 2.06 -16.95
C ALA A 244 26.14 1.80 -17.75
N GLY A 245 25.56 2.84 -18.34
CA GLY A 245 24.40 2.76 -19.21
C GLY A 245 23.22 3.56 -18.70
N LYS A 246 22.00 3.14 -19.09
CA LYS A 246 20.77 3.83 -18.71
C LYS A 246 20.34 3.38 -17.31
N ILE A 247 20.15 4.36 -16.43
CA ILE A 247 19.63 4.19 -15.07
C ILE A 247 18.41 5.10 -14.96
N LYS A 248 17.24 4.51 -14.70
CA LYS A 248 16.03 5.25 -14.37
C LYS A 248 15.50 4.76 -13.03
N LEU A 249 15.22 5.69 -12.14
CA LEU A 249 14.60 5.46 -10.84
C LEU A 249 13.67 6.62 -10.57
N SER A 250 12.37 6.46 -10.79
CA SER A 250 11.39 7.52 -10.56
C SER A 250 10.26 7.06 -9.65
N TYR A 251 9.81 7.99 -8.82
CA TYR A 251 8.60 7.93 -8.01
C TYR A 251 7.79 9.18 -8.36
N ASP A 252 6.75 8.98 -9.15
CA ASP A 252 5.99 10.03 -9.79
C ASP A 252 4.57 10.10 -9.18
N LEU A 253 4.05 11.30 -8.96
CA LEU A 253 2.64 11.53 -8.65
C LEU A 253 1.99 12.19 -9.86
N VAL A 254 1.04 11.49 -10.45
CA VAL A 254 0.19 11.97 -11.55
C VAL A 254 -1.23 12.10 -11.01
N VAL A 255 -1.86 13.25 -11.24
CA VAL A 255 -3.26 13.46 -10.85
C VAL A 255 -4.09 13.51 -12.12
N GLU A 256 -4.93 12.50 -12.33
CA GLU A 256 -5.89 12.43 -13.44
C GLU A 256 -7.30 12.36 -12.85
N ASP A 257 -8.22 13.23 -13.30
CA ASP A 257 -9.61 13.29 -12.83
C ASP A 257 -9.73 13.30 -11.27
N ASP A 258 -8.88 14.10 -10.60
CA ASP A 258 -8.78 14.23 -9.14
C ASP A 258 -8.36 12.94 -8.38
N ILE A 259 -7.92 11.91 -9.11
CA ILE A 259 -7.42 10.65 -8.57
C ILE A 259 -5.88 10.67 -8.57
N PRO A 260 -5.23 10.65 -7.38
CA PRO A 260 -3.79 10.57 -7.30
C PRO A 260 -3.32 9.16 -7.69
N THR A 261 -2.45 9.10 -8.68
CA THR A 261 -1.77 7.91 -9.18
C THR A 261 -0.28 8.03 -8.87
N PHE A 262 0.23 7.10 -8.09
CA PHE A 262 1.66 7.02 -7.77
C PHE A 262 2.31 6.01 -8.70
N GLU A 263 3.24 6.45 -9.54
CA GLU A 263 3.99 5.59 -10.46
C GLU A 263 5.40 5.37 -9.94
N VAL A 264 5.89 4.13 -10.02
CA VAL A 264 7.25 3.76 -9.64
C VAL A 264 7.90 3.07 -10.82
N ILE A 265 8.98 3.66 -11.31
CA ILE A 265 9.73 3.15 -12.45
C ILE A 265 11.18 2.92 -12.02
N VAL A 266 11.63 1.67 -12.12
CA VAL A 266 13.04 1.30 -11.95
C VAL A 266 13.50 0.64 -13.25
N LEU A 267 14.63 1.08 -13.76
CA LEU A 267 15.32 0.49 -14.90
C LEU A 267 16.81 0.64 -14.68
N ILE A 268 17.48 -0.45 -14.35
CA ILE A 268 18.94 -0.49 -14.16
C ILE A 268 19.44 -1.72 -14.90
N LYS A 269 20.26 -1.53 -15.92
CA LYS A 269 20.87 -2.65 -16.65
C LYS A 269 22.15 -3.07 -15.99
N ASP A 270 22.47 -4.36 -16.00
CA ASP A 270 23.78 -4.86 -15.56
C ASP A 270 24.11 -4.49 -14.08
N TRP A 271 23.11 -4.40 -13.21
CA TRP A 271 23.26 -4.00 -11.81
C TRP A 271 23.69 -5.16 -10.92
N THR A 272 24.57 -4.86 -9.97
CA THR A 272 24.91 -5.74 -8.85
C THR A 272 24.64 -4.95 -7.56
N PRO A 273 23.68 -5.36 -6.72
CA PRO A 273 23.35 -4.59 -5.53
C PRO A 273 24.41 -4.73 -4.45
N ALA A 274 24.73 -3.63 -3.77
CA ALA A 274 25.69 -3.67 -2.65
C ALA A 274 25.09 -4.23 -1.36
N ARG A 275 23.76 -4.35 -1.27
CA ARG A 275 23.04 -4.88 -0.11
C ARG A 275 21.92 -5.83 -0.54
N PRO A 276 21.57 -6.82 0.29
CA PRO A 276 20.48 -7.76 0.00
C PRO A 276 19.08 -7.15 0.15
N VAL A 277 18.99 -5.84 0.36
CA VAL A 277 17.74 -5.09 0.55
C VAL A 277 17.77 -3.87 -0.32
N PHE A 278 16.68 -3.59 -1.02
CA PHE A 278 16.45 -2.33 -1.74
C PHE A 278 15.15 -1.70 -1.26
N LYS A 279 15.16 -0.39 -1.02
CA LYS A 279 14.02 0.33 -0.44
C LYS A 279 13.75 1.64 -1.19
N ILE A 280 12.47 1.86 -1.50
CA ILE A 280 11.94 3.16 -1.91
C ILE A 280 10.95 3.57 -0.84
N GLN A 281 11.22 4.68 -0.14
CA GLN A 281 10.34 5.21 0.89
C GLN A 281 10.12 6.69 0.63
N VAL A 282 8.87 7.12 0.48
CA VAL A 282 8.50 8.53 0.33
C VAL A 282 7.31 8.80 1.22
N ASN A 283 7.49 9.66 2.21
CA ASN A 283 6.45 10.01 3.18
C ASN A 283 5.84 11.38 2.87
N GLY A 284 4.54 11.53 3.10
CA GLY A 284 3.82 12.80 3.04
C GLY A 284 3.50 13.36 1.64
N LEU A 285 3.85 12.70 0.53
CA LEU A 285 3.49 13.18 -0.81
C LEU A 285 1.97 12.99 -1.04
N SER A 286 1.21 14.07 -1.30
CA SER A 286 -0.25 14.05 -1.38
C SER A 286 -0.89 13.42 -0.12
N GLY A 287 -0.33 13.75 1.06
CA GLY A 287 -0.75 13.21 2.35
C GLY A 287 -0.62 11.68 2.47
N THR A 288 0.20 11.06 1.62
CA THR A 288 0.36 9.61 1.52
C THR A 288 1.80 9.20 1.77
N ASP A 289 1.98 8.22 2.66
CA ASP A 289 3.27 7.56 2.85
C ASP A 289 3.34 6.30 2.01
N THR A 290 4.41 6.11 1.26
CA THR A 290 4.66 4.91 0.46
C THR A 290 6.00 4.30 0.84
N SER A 291 6.01 3.00 1.09
CA SER A 291 7.22 2.21 1.36
C SER A 291 7.18 0.94 0.53
N ILE A 292 8.21 0.74 -0.28
CA ILE A 292 8.43 -0.45 -1.11
C ILE A 292 9.77 -1.04 -0.67
N VAL A 293 9.76 -2.30 -0.25
CA VAL A 293 10.92 -3.00 0.27
C VAL A 293 11.05 -4.34 -0.44
N MET A 294 12.18 -4.54 -1.10
CA MET A 294 12.57 -5.81 -1.68
C MET A 294 13.75 -6.37 -0.86
N THR A 295 13.66 -7.62 -0.43
CA THR A 295 14.70 -8.29 0.36
C THR A 295 15.11 -9.61 -0.26
N GLY A 296 16.29 -10.12 0.09
CA GLY A 296 16.85 -11.35 -0.46
C GLY A 296 17.62 -11.15 -1.77
N LEU A 297 18.04 -9.92 -2.09
CA LEU A 297 18.82 -9.67 -3.30
C LEU A 297 20.21 -10.32 -3.20
N ASP A 298 20.65 -11.04 -4.24
CA ASP A 298 22.02 -11.58 -4.30
C ASP A 298 23.01 -10.46 -4.66
N THR A 299 23.97 -10.21 -3.77
CA THR A 299 24.99 -9.15 -3.91
C THR A 299 26.19 -9.56 -4.78
N GLU A 300 26.23 -10.79 -5.28
CA GLU A 300 27.28 -11.31 -6.16
C GLU A 300 26.79 -11.48 -7.61
N LEU A 301 25.47 -11.46 -7.83
CA LEU A 301 24.87 -11.65 -9.14
C LEU A 301 24.60 -10.31 -9.85
N LYS A 302 25.04 -10.26 -11.11
CA LYS A 302 24.84 -9.14 -12.04
C LYS A 302 23.62 -9.40 -12.92
N ARG A 303 22.68 -8.45 -12.97
CA ARG A 303 21.38 -8.62 -13.66
C ARG A 303 20.74 -7.31 -14.08
N ASP A 304 19.84 -7.40 -15.06
CA ASP A 304 18.95 -6.30 -15.43
C ASP A 304 17.78 -6.26 -14.45
N VAL A 305 17.44 -5.06 -13.97
CA VAL A 305 16.31 -4.82 -13.08
C VAL A 305 15.35 -3.84 -13.73
N THR A 306 14.09 -4.27 -13.87
CA THR A 306 12.98 -3.45 -14.31
C THR A 306 11.79 -3.58 -13.37
N LEU A 307 11.18 -2.46 -13.02
CA LEU A 307 9.94 -2.37 -12.25
C LEU A 307 9.12 -1.23 -12.87
N ASN A 308 7.89 -1.53 -13.26
CA ASN A 308 6.88 -0.52 -13.52
C ASN A 308 5.69 -0.85 -12.62
N MET A 309 5.38 0.04 -11.69
CA MET A 309 4.29 -0.15 -10.76
C MET A 309 3.45 1.11 -10.66
N THR A 310 2.14 0.96 -10.57
CA THR A 310 1.22 2.04 -10.29
C THR A 310 0.37 1.72 -9.07
N LEU A 311 0.17 2.72 -8.22
CA LEU A 311 -0.75 2.67 -7.09
C LEU A 311 -1.79 3.76 -7.26
N VAL A 312 -3.07 3.36 -7.32
CA VAL A 312 -4.19 4.27 -7.53
C VAL A 312 -5.18 4.09 -6.40
N THR A 313 -5.57 5.18 -5.74
CA THR A 313 -6.62 5.14 -4.71
C THR A 313 -7.84 5.94 -5.15
N GLU A 314 -8.89 5.22 -5.55
CA GLU A 314 -10.23 5.74 -5.88
C GLU A 314 -11.00 5.93 -4.56
N SER A 315 -11.27 7.17 -4.17
CA SER A 315 -11.89 7.49 -2.87
C SER A 315 -13.21 8.25 -2.95
N ASP A 316 -13.64 8.62 -4.15
CA ASP A 316 -14.94 9.19 -4.47
C ASP A 316 -16.08 8.16 -4.26
N LEU A 317 -15.74 6.88 -4.29
CA LEU A 317 -16.62 5.77 -3.95
C LEU A 317 -17.03 5.81 -2.47
N ILE A 318 -18.23 5.30 -2.18
CA ILE A 318 -18.73 5.08 -0.80
C ILE A 318 -17.72 4.24 0.02
N ILE A 319 -17.03 3.32 -0.65
CA ILE A 319 -15.95 2.50 -0.09
C ILE A 319 -14.73 2.68 -0.99
N PRO A 320 -13.63 3.27 -0.48
CA PRO A 320 -12.44 3.49 -1.26
C PRO A 320 -11.79 2.20 -1.76
N ARG A 321 -11.23 2.25 -2.96
CA ARG A 321 -10.51 1.15 -3.61
C ARG A 321 -9.07 1.54 -3.89
N THR A 322 -8.13 0.70 -3.49
CA THR A 322 -6.73 0.82 -3.86
C THR A 322 -6.41 -0.23 -4.92
N THR A 323 -5.84 0.20 -6.05
CA THR A 323 -5.30 -0.67 -7.10
C THR A 323 -3.79 -0.65 -7.05
N ILE A 324 -3.17 -1.82 -7.12
CA ILE A 324 -1.74 -2.04 -7.30
C ILE A 324 -1.58 -2.80 -8.61
N ASP A 325 -0.99 -2.17 -9.63
CA ASP A 325 -0.60 -2.83 -10.87
C ASP A 325 0.92 -2.81 -10.96
N ALA A 326 1.55 -3.98 -11.07
CA ALA A 326 3.00 -4.11 -11.07
C ALA A 326 3.43 -5.09 -12.15
N LYS A 327 4.36 -4.63 -13.00
CA LYS A 327 5.11 -5.46 -13.93
C LYS A 327 6.59 -5.31 -13.65
N TYR A 328 7.23 -6.41 -13.30
CA TYR A 328 8.64 -6.38 -12.93
C TYR A 328 9.41 -7.59 -13.47
N ASP A 329 10.71 -7.37 -13.61
CA ASP A 329 11.74 -8.37 -13.88
C ASP A 329 12.99 -7.93 -13.10
N ILE A 330 13.25 -8.60 -11.98
CA ILE A 330 14.39 -8.36 -11.09
C ILE A 330 15.56 -9.30 -11.45
N GLY A 331 15.32 -10.33 -12.27
CA GLY A 331 16.31 -11.33 -12.66
C GLY A 331 16.61 -12.42 -11.62
N GLU A 332 16.02 -12.36 -10.43
CA GLU A 332 16.18 -13.38 -9.37
C GLU A 332 14.98 -13.41 -8.43
N ARG A 333 14.80 -14.53 -7.70
CA ARG A 333 13.79 -14.62 -6.65
C ARG A 333 14.19 -13.76 -5.45
N LEU A 334 13.19 -13.17 -4.80
CA LEU A 334 13.35 -12.33 -3.61
C LEU A 334 12.78 -13.06 -2.40
N ASP A 335 13.43 -12.94 -1.24
CA ASP A 335 12.88 -13.46 0.03
C ASP A 335 11.51 -12.83 0.32
N THR A 336 11.40 -11.51 0.12
CA THR A 336 10.12 -10.78 0.26
C THR A 336 10.05 -9.58 -0.67
N ALA A 337 8.88 -9.33 -1.25
CA ALA A 337 8.49 -8.03 -1.82
C ALA A 337 7.33 -7.45 -1.01
N HIS A 338 7.54 -6.28 -0.40
CA HIS A 338 6.58 -5.62 0.49
C HIS A 338 6.27 -4.21 -0.01
N ILE A 339 4.99 -3.92 -0.19
CA ILE A 339 4.44 -2.61 -0.54
C ILE A 339 3.52 -2.18 0.60
N LEU A 340 3.74 -0.98 1.13
CA LEU A 340 2.89 -0.35 2.13
C LEU A 340 2.57 1.07 1.67
N GLN A 341 1.30 1.41 1.63
CA GLN A 341 0.83 2.77 1.37
C GLN A 341 -0.14 3.19 2.48
N ASN A 342 0.08 4.36 3.06
CA ASN A 342 -0.74 4.92 4.13
C ASN A 342 -1.21 6.33 3.73
N ASN A 343 -2.45 6.41 3.25
CA ASN A 343 -3.09 7.69 2.94
C ASN A 343 -3.71 8.26 4.23
N ARG A 344 -3.07 9.29 4.78
CA ARG A 344 -3.45 9.90 6.07
C ARG A 344 -4.73 10.71 5.95
N ILE A 345 -4.89 11.44 4.85
CA ILE A 345 -6.06 12.28 4.54
C ILE A 345 -7.33 11.42 4.52
N ARG A 346 -7.28 10.28 3.82
CA ARG A 346 -8.45 9.42 3.58
C ARG A 346 -8.63 8.34 4.66
N GLY A 347 -7.68 8.19 5.57
CA GLY A 347 -7.69 7.13 6.58
C GLY A 347 -7.69 5.73 5.96
N ILE A 348 -6.86 5.51 4.94
CA ILE A 348 -6.72 4.23 4.23
C ILE A 348 -5.27 3.78 4.35
N ARG A 349 -5.07 2.53 4.79
CA ARG A 349 -3.74 1.90 4.78
C ARG A 349 -3.82 0.61 3.98
N THR A 350 -3.05 0.52 2.91
CA THR A 350 -2.99 -0.64 2.02
C THR A 350 -1.62 -1.29 2.12
N GLU A 351 -1.60 -2.60 2.30
CA GLU A 351 -0.39 -3.39 2.51
C GLU A 351 -0.45 -4.64 1.65
N MET A 352 0.64 -4.93 0.94
CA MET A 352 0.82 -6.14 0.17
C MET A 352 2.20 -6.73 0.45
N ILE A 353 2.24 -8.03 0.76
CA ILE A 353 3.49 -8.76 0.99
C ILE A 353 3.46 -10.05 0.18
N LEU A 354 4.48 -10.27 -0.62
CA LEU A 354 4.74 -11.52 -1.33
C LEU A 354 6.00 -12.16 -0.76
N PHE A 355 5.87 -13.37 -0.21
CA PHE A 355 6.98 -14.16 0.35
C PHE A 355 7.49 -15.15 -0.70
N ASP A 356 8.81 -15.27 -0.80
CA ASP A 356 9.47 -15.98 -1.91
C ASP A 356 8.93 -15.47 -3.25
N ALA A 357 9.11 -14.18 -3.50
CA ALA A 357 8.58 -13.53 -4.69
C ALA A 357 9.36 -13.98 -5.94
N PRO A 358 8.67 -14.31 -7.05
CA PRO A 358 9.31 -14.75 -8.28
C PRO A 358 10.15 -13.62 -8.88
N GLY A 359 11.17 -13.97 -9.67
CA GLY A 359 12.06 -12.97 -10.26
C GLY A 359 11.42 -12.10 -11.34
N SER A 360 10.35 -12.57 -11.99
CA SER A 360 9.52 -11.76 -12.87
C SER A 360 8.05 -12.08 -12.65
N ALA A 361 7.19 -11.06 -12.72
CA ALA A 361 5.74 -11.24 -12.66
C ALA A 361 4.98 -10.08 -13.29
N ASN A 362 3.74 -10.37 -13.72
CA ASN A 362 2.71 -9.36 -13.88
C ASN A 362 1.65 -9.60 -12.80
N LEU A 363 1.42 -8.57 -11.99
CA LEU A 363 0.56 -8.60 -10.82
C LEU A 363 -0.43 -7.44 -10.94
N TYR A 364 -1.71 -7.76 -10.74
CA TYR A 364 -2.76 -6.77 -10.57
C TYR A 364 -3.52 -7.13 -9.30
N SER A 365 -3.69 -6.17 -8.39
CA SER A 365 -4.54 -6.32 -7.22
C SER A 365 -5.40 -5.09 -7.00
N LYS A 366 -6.66 -5.28 -6.66
CA LYS A 366 -7.60 -4.22 -6.26
C LYS A 366 -8.24 -4.63 -4.94
N ILE A 367 -8.15 -3.74 -3.94
CA ILE A 367 -8.67 -3.96 -2.60
C ILE A 367 -9.54 -2.79 -2.15
N GLY A 368 -10.65 -3.11 -1.50
CA GLY A 368 -11.70 -2.19 -1.06
C GLY A 368 -12.92 -3.04 -0.76
N ASP A 369 -14.09 -2.60 -1.20
CA ASP A 369 -15.32 -3.42 -1.26
C ASP A 369 -15.17 -4.68 -2.11
N ILE A 370 -14.28 -4.65 -3.10
CA ILE A 370 -13.83 -5.79 -3.88
C ILE A 370 -12.43 -6.24 -3.40
N LEU A 371 -12.22 -7.55 -3.42
CA LEU A 371 -10.92 -8.21 -3.29
C LEU A 371 -10.62 -8.90 -4.62
N GLN A 372 -9.74 -8.32 -5.42
CA GLN A 372 -9.37 -8.87 -6.72
C GLN A 372 -7.86 -8.99 -6.82
N THR A 373 -7.38 -10.14 -7.28
CA THR A 373 -5.96 -10.35 -7.58
C THR A 373 -5.82 -11.18 -8.84
N THR A 374 -4.91 -10.78 -9.72
CA THR A 374 -4.47 -11.54 -10.89
C THR A 374 -2.95 -11.60 -10.87
N LEU A 375 -2.41 -12.80 -11.04
CA LEU A 375 -0.98 -13.05 -11.08
C LEU A 375 -0.66 -13.89 -12.31
N ASN A 376 0.40 -13.51 -13.02
CA ASN A 376 0.92 -14.28 -14.13
C ASN A 376 2.46 -14.30 -14.09
N VAL A 377 3.02 -15.49 -13.91
CA VAL A 377 4.45 -15.77 -13.77
C VAL A 377 4.86 -16.83 -14.79
N THR A 378 5.97 -16.58 -15.49
CA THR A 378 6.45 -17.53 -16.49
C THR A 378 6.90 -18.83 -15.83
N PRO A 379 6.80 -20.00 -16.50
CA PRO A 379 7.22 -21.27 -15.90
C PRO A 379 8.69 -21.32 -15.44
N MET A 380 9.57 -20.47 -16.00
CA MET A 380 10.99 -20.41 -15.62
C MET A 380 11.21 -19.68 -14.30
N ASP A 381 10.31 -18.76 -13.93
CA ASP A 381 10.42 -17.92 -12.72
C ASP A 381 9.61 -18.47 -11.55
N ARG A 382 8.89 -19.58 -11.75
CA ARG A 382 8.14 -20.31 -10.70
C ARG A 382 9.08 -21.05 -9.76
N ILE A 383 8.56 -21.46 -8.61
CA ILE A 383 9.32 -22.29 -7.65
C ILE A 383 9.71 -23.60 -8.34
N GLU A 384 11.00 -23.94 -8.28
CA GLU A 384 11.56 -25.09 -9.00
C GLU A 384 10.81 -26.39 -8.66
N GLY A 385 10.36 -27.08 -9.72
CA GLY A 385 9.65 -28.36 -9.57
C GLY A 385 8.18 -28.23 -9.15
N THR A 386 7.64 -27.02 -9.01
CA THR A 386 6.24 -26.78 -8.63
C THR A 386 5.53 -25.89 -9.66
N PRO A 387 4.18 -25.86 -9.68
CA PRO A 387 3.43 -24.93 -10.51
C PRO A 387 3.18 -23.56 -9.83
N ASN A 388 3.76 -23.32 -8.65
CA ASN A 388 3.53 -22.16 -7.79
C ASN A 388 4.50 -21.01 -8.10
N ALA A 389 4.02 -19.78 -7.99
CA ALA A 389 4.81 -18.56 -8.14
C ALA A 389 5.61 -18.20 -6.89
N ALA A 390 4.97 -18.33 -5.71
CA ALA A 390 5.43 -17.81 -4.44
C ALA A 390 4.85 -18.61 -3.26
N ASP A 391 5.49 -18.53 -2.10
CA ASP A 391 5.06 -19.24 -0.89
C ASP A 391 3.75 -18.69 -0.35
N SER A 392 3.64 -17.36 -0.25
CA SER A 392 2.40 -16.72 0.21
C SER A 392 2.26 -15.27 -0.24
N LEU A 393 1.01 -14.84 -0.38
CA LEU A 393 0.62 -13.48 -0.72
C LEU A 393 -0.37 -12.98 0.33
N MET A 394 -0.01 -11.88 1.00
CA MET A 394 -0.91 -11.11 1.85
C MET A 394 -1.31 -9.83 1.13
N LEU A 395 -2.61 -9.51 1.14
CA LEU A 395 -3.17 -8.25 0.70
C LEU A 395 -4.12 -7.74 1.78
N GLN A 396 -3.89 -6.54 2.29
CA GLN A 396 -4.70 -5.95 3.36
C GLN A 396 -4.99 -4.49 3.08
N GLN A 397 -6.22 -4.07 3.40
CA GLN A 397 -6.58 -2.66 3.48
C GLN A 397 -7.27 -2.41 4.82
N LEU A 398 -6.76 -1.44 5.56
CA LEU A 398 -7.39 -0.89 6.75
C LEU A 398 -8.12 0.39 6.38
N ARG A 399 -9.35 0.53 6.86
CA ARG A 399 -10.12 1.77 6.76
C ARG A 399 -10.36 2.34 8.15
N LYS A 400 -10.07 3.62 8.33
CA LYS A 400 -10.37 4.35 9.56
C LYS A 400 -11.84 4.79 9.56
N VAL A 401 -12.61 4.31 10.54
CA VAL A 401 -14.03 4.66 10.75
C VAL A 401 -14.24 4.86 12.26
N ASP A 402 -14.84 5.99 12.65
CA ASP A 402 -15.02 6.40 14.05
C ASP A 402 -13.70 6.42 14.85
N GLY A 403 -12.60 6.84 14.22
CA GLY A 403 -11.27 6.86 14.84
C GLY A 403 -10.58 5.49 14.99
N LEU A 404 -11.25 4.39 14.60
CA LEU A 404 -10.72 3.03 14.69
C LEU A 404 -10.43 2.44 13.31
N TRP A 405 -9.38 1.62 13.22
CA TRP A 405 -9.00 0.93 11.98
C TRP A 405 -9.71 -0.41 11.84
N TRP A 406 -10.36 -0.63 10.70
CA TRP A 406 -11.09 -1.85 10.37
C TRP A 406 -10.45 -2.57 9.17
N PRO A 407 -10.08 -3.85 9.30
CA PRO A 407 -9.39 -4.57 8.24
C PRO A 407 -10.32 -5.22 7.21
N SER A 408 -9.81 -5.26 5.99
CA SER A 408 -10.14 -6.21 4.93
C SER A 408 -8.84 -6.91 4.54
N THR A 409 -8.76 -8.23 4.71
CA THR A 409 -7.54 -9.00 4.51
C THR A 409 -7.81 -10.21 3.63
N MET A 410 -6.89 -10.45 2.70
CA MET A 410 -6.77 -11.68 1.93
C MET A 410 -5.37 -12.24 2.15
N PHE A 411 -5.29 -13.53 2.42
CA PHE A 411 -4.04 -14.26 2.51
C PHE A 411 -4.14 -15.53 1.69
N ILE A 412 -3.13 -15.76 0.86
CA ILE A 412 -3.02 -16.92 -0.01
C ILE A 412 -1.72 -17.64 0.36
N LYS A 413 -1.78 -18.95 0.54
CA LYS A 413 -0.61 -19.82 0.66
C LYS A 413 -0.53 -20.70 -0.57
N ASP A 414 0.69 -21.03 -0.99
CA ASP A 414 0.96 -21.79 -2.21
C ASP A 414 0.40 -21.05 -3.44
N VAL A 415 0.93 -19.83 -3.67
CA VAL A 415 0.40 -18.90 -4.67
C VAL A 415 0.56 -19.50 -6.08
N PRO A 416 -0.52 -19.68 -6.86
CA PRO A 416 -0.41 -20.26 -8.19
C PRO A 416 0.42 -19.42 -9.16
N GLY A 417 1.11 -20.07 -10.10
CA GLY A 417 1.86 -19.40 -11.18
C GLY A 417 0.99 -18.54 -12.11
N GLU A 418 -0.27 -18.92 -12.28
CA GLU A 418 -1.31 -18.19 -12.97
C GLU A 418 -2.57 -18.22 -12.11
N MET A 419 -3.05 -17.06 -11.68
CA MET A 419 -4.30 -16.97 -10.92
C MET A 419 -5.13 -15.78 -11.35
N LYS A 420 -6.45 -15.95 -11.26
CA LYS A 420 -7.43 -14.86 -11.22
C LYS A 420 -8.39 -15.15 -10.07
N LEU A 421 -8.46 -14.23 -9.12
CA LEU A 421 -9.37 -14.28 -7.99
C LEU A 421 -10.12 -12.96 -7.92
N THR A 422 -11.43 -13.05 -7.74
CA THR A 422 -12.29 -11.90 -7.49
C THR A 422 -13.30 -12.29 -6.42
N ALA A 423 -13.39 -11.49 -5.37
CA ALA A 423 -14.34 -11.68 -4.30
C ALA A 423 -14.97 -10.34 -3.92
N GLN A 424 -16.30 -10.25 -4.00
CA GLN A 424 -17.03 -8.98 -3.85
C GLN A 424 -18.45 -9.24 -3.35
N PRO A 425 -19.10 -8.29 -2.66
CA PRO A 425 -20.52 -8.39 -2.35
C PRO A 425 -21.36 -8.48 -3.63
N SER A 426 -22.37 -9.34 -3.63
CA SER A 426 -23.35 -9.42 -4.71
C SER A 426 -24.12 -8.09 -4.83
N ASP A 427 -24.26 -7.59 -6.06
CA ASP A 427 -25.05 -6.41 -6.40
C ASP A 427 -26.51 -6.75 -6.73
N ARG A 428 -26.88 -8.02 -6.64
CA ARG A 428 -28.24 -8.52 -6.90
C ARG A 428 -29.15 -8.24 -5.72
N PHE A 429 -30.03 -7.25 -5.89
CA PHE A 429 -31.03 -6.87 -4.90
C PHE A 429 -32.43 -6.85 -5.50
N ASP A 430 -33.38 -7.46 -4.79
CA ASP A 430 -34.81 -7.34 -5.07
C ASP A 430 -35.59 -7.35 -3.77
N ILE A 431 -36.34 -6.27 -3.55
CA ILE A 431 -37.17 -6.06 -2.36
C ILE A 431 -38.36 -7.01 -2.26
N HIS A 432 -38.71 -7.70 -3.34
CA HIS A 432 -39.80 -8.68 -3.40
C HIS A 432 -39.35 -10.11 -3.12
N GLU A 433 -38.05 -10.36 -3.10
CA GLU A 433 -37.46 -11.69 -2.95
C GLU A 433 -36.78 -11.88 -1.59
N VAL A 434 -36.32 -13.10 -1.34
CA VAL A 434 -35.71 -13.44 -0.05
C VAL A 434 -34.38 -12.71 0.13
N THR A 435 -34.23 -12.01 1.26
CA THR A 435 -33.08 -11.14 1.55
C THR A 435 -31.90 -11.86 2.18
N ALA A 436 -32.00 -13.18 2.40
CA ALA A 436 -31.02 -13.94 3.15
C ALA A 436 -29.63 -13.94 2.49
N PHE A 437 -29.61 -14.17 1.17
CA PHE A 437 -28.41 -14.26 0.34
C PHE A 437 -28.12 -12.98 -0.46
N GLN A 438 -29.02 -11.98 -0.43
CA GLN A 438 -28.76 -10.69 -1.06
C GLN A 438 -27.60 -9.96 -0.37
N GLY A 439 -26.65 -9.46 -1.16
CA GLY A 439 -25.40 -8.89 -0.65
C GLY A 439 -24.44 -9.91 -0.04
N MET A 440 -24.64 -11.21 -0.27
CA MET A 440 -23.66 -12.25 0.06
C MET A 440 -22.36 -11.98 -0.69
N PHE A 441 -21.22 -12.29 -0.05
CA PHE A 441 -19.93 -12.22 -0.70
C PHE A 441 -19.84 -13.31 -1.77
N GLU A 442 -19.63 -12.93 -3.02
CA GLU A 442 -19.39 -13.84 -4.14
C GLU A 442 -17.88 -14.02 -4.30
N LEU A 443 -17.46 -15.20 -4.74
CA LEU A 443 -16.05 -15.50 -5.01
C LEU A 443 -15.92 -16.26 -6.32
N ASN A 444 -15.09 -15.76 -7.21
CA ASN A 444 -14.76 -16.39 -8.47
C ASN A 444 -13.25 -16.56 -8.58
N TYR A 445 -12.80 -17.80 -8.67
CA TYR A 445 -11.40 -18.19 -8.68
C TYR A 445 -11.09 -19.14 -9.83
N TYR A 446 -9.96 -18.88 -10.49
CA TYR A 446 -9.33 -19.76 -11.47
C TYR A 446 -7.81 -19.75 -11.29
N SER A 447 -7.17 -20.91 -11.44
CA SER A 447 -5.71 -21.00 -11.47
C SER A 447 -5.17 -22.22 -12.23
N ASN A 448 -3.85 -22.30 -12.33
CA ASN A 448 -3.13 -23.45 -12.89
C ASN A 448 -2.82 -24.57 -11.88
N THR A 449 -3.33 -24.50 -10.64
CA THR A 449 -3.01 -25.44 -9.54
C THR A 449 -4.26 -25.81 -8.75
N ASP A 450 -4.16 -26.88 -7.96
CA ASP A 450 -5.21 -27.35 -7.04
C ASP A 450 -4.74 -27.42 -5.58
N GLU A 451 -3.67 -26.70 -5.24
CA GLU A 451 -2.99 -26.76 -3.92
C GLU A 451 -3.10 -25.44 -3.13
N MET A 452 -3.77 -24.42 -3.68
CA MET A 452 -3.82 -23.09 -3.07
C MET A 452 -4.71 -23.06 -1.82
N ASP A 453 -4.19 -22.57 -0.70
CA ASP A 453 -5.00 -22.24 0.47
C ASP A 453 -5.39 -20.75 0.45
N LEU A 454 -6.61 -20.44 0.90
CA LEU A 454 -7.16 -19.08 0.90
C LEU A 454 -7.77 -18.72 2.26
N PHE A 455 -7.42 -17.55 2.75
CA PHE A 455 -8.08 -16.87 3.86
C PHE A 455 -8.57 -15.50 3.41
N ILE A 456 -9.83 -15.19 3.68
CA ILE A 456 -10.41 -13.86 3.47
C ILE A 456 -11.14 -13.45 4.74
N GLU A 457 -10.84 -12.27 5.26
CA GLU A 457 -11.60 -11.65 6.34
C GLU A 457 -11.97 -10.22 5.95
N THR A 458 -13.26 -9.90 5.97
CA THR A 458 -13.76 -8.55 5.74
C THR A 458 -14.63 -8.11 6.91
N LYS A 459 -14.26 -7.01 7.57
CA LYS A 459 -15.13 -6.41 8.60
C LYS A 459 -16.20 -5.55 7.93
N GLY A 460 -17.44 -5.65 8.42
CA GLY A 460 -18.55 -4.88 7.85
C GLY A 460 -18.27 -3.38 7.77
N LYS A 461 -17.69 -2.79 8.82
CA LYS A 461 -17.29 -1.37 8.84
C LYS A 461 -16.23 -1.00 7.79
N ALA A 462 -15.30 -1.90 7.46
CA ALA A 462 -14.32 -1.66 6.39
C ALA A 462 -15.02 -1.55 5.03
N GLN A 463 -16.05 -2.38 4.83
CA GLN A 463 -16.80 -2.50 3.57
C GLN A 463 -18.14 -1.77 3.55
N ASN A 464 -18.42 -0.92 4.54
CA ASN A 464 -19.74 -0.31 4.71
C ASN A 464 -20.91 -1.32 4.59
N THR A 465 -20.70 -2.56 5.01
CA THR A 465 -21.73 -3.60 5.04
C THR A 465 -22.15 -3.89 6.48
N ARG A 466 -23.38 -4.41 6.63
CA ARG A 466 -23.90 -4.85 7.94
C ARG A 466 -23.36 -6.20 8.39
N ARG A 467 -22.46 -6.84 7.63
CA ARG A 467 -22.01 -8.21 7.87
C ARG A 467 -20.50 -8.27 7.82
N SER A 468 -19.90 -8.88 8.84
CA SER A 468 -18.51 -9.32 8.76
C SER A 468 -18.47 -10.69 8.11
N ASN A 469 -17.50 -10.93 7.22
CA ASN A 469 -17.30 -12.22 6.55
C ASN A 469 -15.92 -12.77 6.85
N LEU A 470 -15.84 -14.08 7.02
CA LEU A 470 -14.63 -14.87 7.13
C LEU A 470 -14.78 -16.07 6.22
N MET A 471 -13.78 -16.33 5.39
CA MET A 471 -13.68 -17.53 4.57
C MET A 471 -12.29 -18.13 4.71
N LEU A 472 -12.26 -19.45 4.83
CA LEU A 472 -11.07 -20.28 4.83
C LEU A 472 -11.31 -21.39 3.81
N ALA A 473 -10.36 -21.62 2.91
CA ALA A 473 -10.39 -22.76 2.01
C ALA A 473 -9.00 -23.40 1.94
N GLU A 474 -8.95 -24.72 1.98
CA GLU A 474 -7.73 -25.51 1.80
C GLU A 474 -7.79 -26.27 0.48
N ASN A 475 -6.67 -26.30 -0.24
CA ASN A 475 -6.53 -26.97 -1.54
C ASN A 475 -7.66 -26.59 -2.51
N LEU A 476 -7.79 -25.30 -2.80
CA LEU A 476 -8.76 -24.81 -3.78
C LEU A 476 -8.46 -25.41 -5.16
N PRO A 477 -9.45 -26.01 -5.84
CA PRO A 477 -9.25 -26.60 -7.15
C PRO A 477 -9.09 -25.52 -8.22
N THR A 478 -8.63 -25.90 -9.42
CA THR A 478 -8.34 -24.99 -10.54
C THR A 478 -9.46 -24.03 -10.93
N SER A 479 -10.72 -24.31 -10.54
CA SER A 479 -11.79 -23.33 -10.56
C SER A 479 -12.73 -23.51 -9.37
N PHE A 480 -13.07 -22.41 -8.71
CA PHE A 480 -14.06 -22.36 -7.63
C PHE A 480 -14.94 -21.12 -7.80
N ASN A 481 -16.25 -21.28 -7.72
CA ASN A 481 -17.21 -20.20 -7.81
C ASN A 481 -18.24 -20.30 -6.68
N MET A 482 -18.48 -19.18 -6.00
CA MET A 482 -19.54 -18.96 -5.02
C MET A 482 -20.32 -17.73 -5.45
N GLU A 483 -21.62 -17.86 -5.70
CA GLU A 483 -22.43 -16.79 -6.28
C GLU A 483 -23.89 -16.81 -5.79
N VAL A 484 -24.58 -15.67 -5.93
CA VAL A 484 -26.02 -15.59 -5.72
C VAL A 484 -26.75 -16.04 -7.00
N THR A 485 -27.62 -17.04 -6.88
CA THR A 485 -28.37 -17.60 -8.01
C THR A 485 -29.46 -16.65 -8.51
N GLU A 486 -30.07 -16.94 -9.67
CA GLU A 486 -31.12 -16.09 -10.25
C GLU A 486 -32.39 -16.04 -9.39
N ASP A 487 -32.62 -17.06 -8.57
CA ASP A 487 -33.74 -17.17 -7.63
C ASP A 487 -33.33 -16.78 -6.19
N TYR A 488 -32.26 -16.00 -6.05
CA TYR A 488 -31.78 -15.45 -4.77
C TYR A 488 -31.38 -16.51 -3.73
N GLY A 489 -30.94 -17.69 -4.19
CA GLY A 489 -30.20 -18.67 -3.42
C GLY A 489 -28.69 -18.43 -3.46
N ALA A 490 -27.93 -19.33 -2.83
CA ALA A 490 -26.47 -19.34 -2.86
C ALA A 490 -25.98 -20.63 -3.52
N ARG A 491 -25.07 -20.52 -4.49
CA ARG A 491 -24.47 -21.67 -5.16
C ARG A 491 -22.97 -21.70 -4.96
N ILE A 492 -22.45 -22.86 -4.62
CA ILE A 492 -21.03 -23.20 -4.61
C ILE A 492 -20.81 -24.21 -5.74
N SER A 493 -19.75 -24.01 -6.52
CA SER A 493 -19.31 -24.94 -7.55
C SER A 493 -17.79 -24.96 -7.63
N ALA A 494 -17.21 -26.16 -7.76
CA ALA A 494 -15.78 -26.38 -7.72
C ALA A 494 -15.40 -27.49 -8.71
N SER A 495 -14.26 -27.33 -9.39
CA SER A 495 -13.78 -28.33 -10.36
C SER A 495 -13.11 -29.54 -9.68
N GLY A 496 -12.79 -30.56 -10.49
CA GLY A 496 -12.00 -31.70 -10.06
C GLY A 496 -12.69 -32.50 -8.95
N ASN A 497 -11.98 -32.67 -7.83
CA ASN A 497 -12.48 -33.38 -6.66
C ASN A 497 -13.29 -32.49 -5.70
N GLY A 498 -13.42 -31.19 -5.99
CA GLY A 498 -14.01 -30.21 -5.09
C GLY A 498 -12.99 -29.55 -4.17
N VAL A 499 -13.43 -28.58 -3.39
CA VAL A 499 -12.59 -27.95 -2.35
C VAL A 499 -12.43 -28.91 -1.18
N GLU A 500 -11.19 -29.16 -0.71
CA GLU A 500 -10.94 -30.15 0.34
C GLU A 500 -11.58 -29.74 1.65
N ARG A 501 -11.31 -28.51 2.11
CA ARG A 501 -11.97 -27.93 3.29
C ARG A 501 -12.40 -26.52 2.97
N LEU A 502 -13.65 -26.20 3.30
CA LEU A 502 -14.22 -24.88 3.17
C LEU A 502 -14.84 -24.50 4.51
N TYR A 503 -14.50 -23.34 5.04
CA TYR A 503 -15.19 -22.74 6.18
C TYR A 503 -15.61 -21.33 5.83
N ILE A 504 -16.88 -21.03 6.01
CA ILE A 504 -17.44 -19.70 5.81
C ILE A 504 -18.16 -19.31 7.09
N ARG A 505 -17.91 -18.09 7.56
CA ARG A 505 -18.64 -17.47 8.66
C ARG A 505 -19.08 -16.08 8.27
N SER A 506 -20.36 -15.80 8.48
CA SER A 506 -20.91 -14.45 8.43
C SER A 506 -21.48 -14.08 9.80
N GLY A 507 -21.52 -12.79 10.15
CA GLY A 507 -22.01 -12.36 11.46
C GLY A 507 -22.27 -10.87 11.59
N ASP A 508 -22.61 -10.45 12.81
CA ASP A 508 -22.84 -9.06 13.22
C ASP A 508 -23.98 -8.33 12.50
N SER A 509 -25.09 -9.01 12.21
CA SER A 509 -26.22 -8.40 11.48
C SER A 509 -27.54 -8.42 12.23
N ILE A 510 -28.42 -7.47 11.91
CA ILE A 510 -29.79 -7.39 12.42
C ILE A 510 -30.72 -7.67 11.23
N PRO A 511 -31.07 -8.95 10.96
CA PRO A 511 -31.92 -9.29 9.82
C PRO A 511 -33.35 -8.75 9.97
N ARG A 512 -33.83 -8.59 11.21
CA ARG A 512 -35.16 -8.05 11.52
C ARG A 512 -35.17 -7.37 12.89
N GLU A 513 -36.07 -6.43 13.09
CA GLU A 513 -36.33 -5.85 14.41
C GLU A 513 -36.60 -6.95 15.45
N GLY A 514 -35.86 -6.92 16.56
CA GLY A 514 -35.90 -7.93 17.62
C GLY A 514 -35.14 -9.22 17.33
N VAL A 515 -34.39 -9.34 16.23
CA VAL A 515 -33.52 -10.50 15.96
C VAL A 515 -32.14 -10.02 15.53
N LYS A 516 -31.11 -10.44 16.28
CA LYS A 516 -29.70 -10.16 15.99
C LYS A 516 -28.99 -11.46 15.66
N LEU A 517 -28.52 -11.61 14.42
CA LEU A 517 -27.69 -12.74 14.01
C LEU A 517 -26.27 -12.51 14.52
N LEU A 518 -25.82 -13.36 15.45
CA LEU A 518 -24.46 -13.32 15.99
C LEU A 518 -23.48 -13.97 15.02
N SER A 519 -23.78 -15.19 14.56
CA SER A 519 -23.00 -15.86 13.52
C SER A 519 -23.84 -16.85 12.70
N ALA A 520 -23.46 -17.05 11.45
CA ALA A 520 -23.87 -18.18 10.62
C ALA A 520 -22.60 -18.80 10.03
N GLU A 521 -22.41 -20.09 10.24
CA GLU A 521 -21.19 -20.82 9.91
C GLU A 521 -21.52 -22.00 9.00
N LEU A 522 -20.64 -22.27 8.03
CA LEU A 522 -20.73 -23.36 7.07
C LEU A 522 -19.35 -24.01 6.97
N VAL A 523 -19.32 -25.33 7.07
CA VAL A 523 -18.14 -26.18 6.87
C VAL A 523 -18.43 -27.13 5.72
N GLY A 524 -17.60 -27.14 4.69
CA GLY A 524 -17.63 -28.11 3.60
C GLY A 524 -16.38 -28.97 3.61
N GLU A 525 -16.51 -30.25 3.26
CA GLU A 525 -15.40 -31.19 3.06
C GLU A 525 -15.54 -31.91 1.72
N ASN A 526 -14.52 -31.84 0.86
CA ASN A 526 -14.51 -32.41 -0.51
C ASN A 526 -15.72 -31.97 -1.37
N LEU A 527 -16.12 -30.70 -1.25
CA LEU A 527 -17.37 -30.17 -1.80
C LEU A 527 -17.18 -29.76 -3.28
N GLN A 528 -17.88 -30.41 -4.22
CA GLN A 528 -17.85 -30.04 -5.65
C GLN A 528 -18.97 -29.10 -6.03
N GLY A 529 -20.12 -29.22 -5.39
CA GLY A 529 -21.24 -28.32 -5.60
C GLY A 529 -22.24 -28.40 -4.45
N ALA A 530 -22.89 -27.28 -4.17
CA ALA A 530 -24.05 -27.20 -3.31
C ALA A 530 -24.85 -25.95 -3.68
N GLU A 531 -26.16 -26.06 -3.65
CA GLU A 531 -27.06 -24.94 -3.82
C GLU A 531 -27.94 -24.82 -2.57
N VAL A 532 -28.18 -23.59 -2.13
CA VAL A 532 -28.91 -23.28 -0.90
C VAL A 532 -29.98 -22.25 -1.24
N HIS A 533 -31.23 -22.65 -1.10
CA HIS A 533 -32.39 -21.77 -1.25
C HIS A 533 -33.01 -21.49 0.10
N GLN A 534 -33.59 -20.30 0.26
CA GLN A 534 -34.45 -20.00 1.40
C GLN A 534 -35.83 -19.61 0.89
N HIS A 535 -36.86 -20.24 1.42
CA HIS A 535 -38.25 -19.92 1.14
C HIS A 535 -38.97 -19.48 2.41
N LEU A 536 -39.89 -18.52 2.29
CA LEU A 536 -40.74 -18.11 3.40
C LEU A 536 -42.11 -18.79 3.25
N ILE A 537 -42.42 -19.73 4.14
CA ILE A 537 -43.75 -20.36 4.19
C ILE A 537 -44.47 -19.90 5.46
N MET A 538 -45.62 -19.23 5.31
CA MET A 538 -46.42 -18.70 6.42
C MET A 538 -45.61 -17.81 7.40
N GLY A 539 -44.56 -17.15 6.90
CA GLY A 539 -43.66 -16.31 7.68
C GLY A 539 -42.46 -17.02 8.32
N TYR A 540 -42.32 -18.34 8.15
CA TYR A 540 -41.18 -19.12 8.65
C TYR A 540 -40.15 -19.38 7.53
N PRO A 541 -38.84 -19.21 7.80
CA PRO A 541 -37.81 -19.53 6.83
C PRO A 541 -37.61 -21.05 6.76
N ILE A 542 -37.70 -21.57 5.55
CA ILE A 542 -37.35 -22.94 5.18
C ILE A 542 -36.09 -22.86 4.32
N ILE A 543 -35.02 -23.51 4.76
CA ILE A 543 -33.75 -23.57 4.03
C ILE A 543 -33.70 -24.91 3.31
N VAL A 544 -33.55 -24.89 2.00
CA VAL A 544 -33.40 -26.09 1.16
C VAL A 544 -31.95 -26.11 0.69
N VAL A 545 -31.26 -27.23 0.91
CA VAL A 545 -29.90 -27.45 0.39
C VAL A 545 -29.98 -28.56 -0.64
N ASP A 546 -29.76 -28.25 -1.91
CA ASP A 546 -29.83 -29.17 -3.03
C ASP A 546 -28.57 -29.13 -3.89
N GLY A 547 -28.56 -29.92 -4.96
CA GLY A 547 -27.43 -29.98 -5.89
C GLY A 547 -26.12 -30.44 -5.25
N ILE A 548 -26.14 -31.06 -4.06
CA ILE A 548 -24.91 -31.45 -3.36
C ILE A 548 -24.21 -32.52 -4.19
N THR A 549 -23.07 -32.16 -4.74
CA THR A 549 -22.24 -33.02 -5.59
C THR A 549 -20.88 -33.17 -4.94
N GLY A 550 -20.55 -34.40 -4.54
CA GLY A 550 -19.34 -34.71 -3.79
C GLY A 550 -19.30 -34.13 -2.37
N GLY A 551 -18.67 -34.84 -1.45
CA GLY A 551 -18.35 -34.31 -0.13
C GLY A 551 -19.47 -34.28 0.91
N ARG A 552 -19.27 -33.42 1.92
CA ARG A 552 -20.15 -33.18 3.07
C ARG A 552 -20.24 -31.68 3.33
N ILE A 553 -21.39 -31.22 3.80
CA ILE A 553 -21.62 -29.85 4.24
C ILE A 553 -22.32 -29.84 5.60
N VAL A 554 -21.82 -28.99 6.50
CA VAL A 554 -22.38 -28.75 7.82
C VAL A 554 -22.63 -27.26 7.97
N ALA A 555 -23.82 -26.86 8.42
CA ALA A 555 -24.13 -25.45 8.66
C ALA A 555 -24.72 -25.25 10.06
N THR A 556 -24.43 -24.13 10.69
CA THR A 556 -24.97 -23.76 12.00
C THR A 556 -25.23 -22.26 12.07
N SER A 557 -26.17 -21.83 12.90
CA SER A 557 -26.47 -20.42 13.09
C SER A 557 -26.68 -20.09 14.57
N ASN A 558 -26.32 -18.88 14.97
CA ASN A 558 -26.49 -18.37 16.31
C ASN A 558 -27.14 -16.98 16.23
N ALA A 559 -28.30 -16.82 16.87
CA ALA A 559 -29.07 -15.59 16.85
C ALA A 559 -29.65 -15.26 18.23
N GLU A 560 -29.62 -13.98 18.58
CA GLU A 560 -30.26 -13.44 19.77
C GLU A 560 -31.64 -12.87 19.38
N VAL A 561 -32.68 -13.24 20.11
CA VAL A 561 -34.06 -12.81 19.84
C VAL A 561 -34.60 -12.04 21.03
N SER A 562 -34.97 -10.78 20.79
CA SER A 562 -35.64 -9.92 21.76
C SER A 562 -37.16 -9.95 21.53
N PHE A 563 -37.91 -10.54 22.45
CA PHE A 563 -39.37 -10.62 22.38
C PHE A 563 -40.02 -10.18 23.70
N ALA A 564 -40.96 -9.23 23.63
CA ALA A 564 -41.73 -8.74 24.77
C ALA A 564 -40.88 -8.28 25.98
N GLY A 565 -39.67 -7.74 25.74
CA GLY A 565 -38.74 -7.27 26.77
C GLY A 565 -37.79 -8.33 27.34
N PHE A 566 -37.84 -9.57 26.84
CA PHE A 566 -36.89 -10.63 27.16
C PHE A 566 -35.86 -10.80 26.03
N GLU A 567 -34.59 -11.00 26.39
CA GLU A 567 -33.52 -11.40 25.48
C GLU A 567 -33.33 -12.93 25.58
N ILE A 568 -33.46 -13.62 24.45
CA ILE A 568 -33.35 -15.08 24.36
C ILE A 568 -32.16 -15.41 23.46
N ASP A 569 -31.16 -16.15 23.99
CA ASP A 569 -30.07 -16.74 23.19
C ASP A 569 -30.63 -17.92 22.38
N GLY A 570 -30.82 -17.72 21.07
CA GLY A 570 -31.32 -18.70 20.13
C GLY A 570 -30.16 -19.34 19.36
N ARG A 571 -29.58 -20.41 19.92
CA ARG A 571 -28.62 -21.25 19.19
C ARG A 571 -29.39 -22.14 18.20
N GLY A 572 -29.26 -21.83 16.92
CA GLY A 572 -30.02 -22.40 15.82
C GLY A 572 -29.34 -23.58 15.12
N VAL A 573 -30.18 -24.60 14.87
CA VAL A 573 -30.06 -25.76 13.96
C VAL A 573 -28.68 -26.05 13.35
N LEU A 574 -28.12 -27.21 13.70
CA LEU A 574 -27.00 -27.83 13.00
C LEU A 574 -27.55 -28.64 11.80
N LEU A 575 -27.07 -28.35 10.59
CA LEU A 575 -27.31 -29.15 9.39
C LEU A 575 -26.12 -30.09 9.21
N ASP A 576 -26.37 -31.35 8.93
CA ASP A 576 -25.36 -32.32 8.53
C ASP A 576 -25.87 -33.05 7.29
N ALA A 577 -25.32 -32.71 6.13
CA ALA A 577 -25.70 -33.27 4.84
C ALA A 577 -24.49 -33.90 4.17
N GLN A 578 -24.65 -35.14 3.69
CA GLN A 578 -23.61 -35.91 3.03
C GLN A 578 -24.13 -36.50 1.73
N PHE A 579 -23.25 -36.66 0.73
CA PHE A 579 -23.55 -37.43 -0.47
C PHE A 579 -23.91 -38.89 -0.12
N THR A 580 -25.20 -39.25 -0.26
CA THR A 580 -25.74 -40.60 -0.03
C THR A 580 -26.56 -41.02 -1.24
N GLY A 581 -26.12 -42.05 -1.97
CA GLY A 581 -26.63 -42.36 -3.31
C GLY A 581 -28.15 -42.61 -3.45
N GLY A 582 -28.66 -42.41 -4.67
CA GLY A 582 -29.89 -42.98 -5.23
C GLY A 582 -31.26 -42.58 -4.66
N ILE A 583 -31.35 -42.14 -3.41
CA ILE A 583 -32.62 -41.83 -2.74
C ILE A 583 -32.46 -40.50 -1.96
N PRO A 584 -33.37 -39.52 -2.12
CA PRO A 584 -33.36 -38.31 -1.29
C PRO A 584 -33.56 -38.72 0.18
N THR A 585 -32.53 -38.56 1.00
CA THR A 585 -32.56 -38.92 2.42
C THR A 585 -32.35 -37.70 3.29
N ALA A 586 -33.34 -37.51 4.18
CA ALA A 586 -33.34 -36.72 5.42
C ALA A 586 -33.73 -35.23 5.36
N SER A 587 -34.81 -34.93 6.09
CA SER A 587 -35.11 -33.61 6.67
C SER A 587 -34.57 -33.60 8.11
N SER A 588 -33.70 -32.66 8.46
CA SER A 588 -33.28 -32.46 9.85
C SER A 588 -34.15 -31.36 10.49
N VAL A 589 -34.81 -31.70 11.60
CA VAL A 589 -35.50 -30.76 12.48
C VAL A 589 -34.70 -30.73 13.78
N GLY A 590 -33.81 -29.74 13.93
CA GLY A 590 -32.95 -29.61 15.11
C GLY A 590 -33.54 -28.64 16.12
N ILE A 591 -34.10 -29.13 17.23
CA ILE A 591 -34.41 -28.34 18.42
C ILE A 591 -33.24 -28.56 19.40
N ASN A 592 -32.54 -27.49 19.76
CA ASN A 592 -31.50 -27.49 20.80
C ASN A 592 -30.33 -28.47 20.58
N GLY A 593 -29.72 -28.45 19.38
CA GLY A 593 -28.42 -29.10 19.14
C GLY A 593 -28.41 -30.64 19.08
N VAL A 594 -29.56 -31.32 18.99
CA VAL A 594 -29.61 -32.76 18.73
C VAL A 594 -29.96 -33.00 17.27
N VAL A 595 -28.98 -33.42 16.48
CA VAL A 595 -29.19 -33.94 15.12
C VAL A 595 -29.02 -35.45 15.17
N THR A 596 -29.98 -36.17 14.59
CA THR A 596 -29.88 -37.62 14.38
C THR A 596 -28.80 -37.90 13.34
N ASP A 597 -27.71 -38.50 13.79
CA ASP A 597 -26.65 -39.07 12.97
C ASP A 597 -27.26 -40.01 11.91
N LEU A 598 -27.12 -39.66 10.63
CA LEU A 598 -27.53 -40.49 9.50
C LEU A 598 -26.31 -41.22 8.91
N SER A 599 -25.51 -41.83 9.79
CA SER A 599 -24.44 -42.76 9.46
C SER A 599 -24.96 -44.15 9.11
N LEU A 600 -25.91 -44.27 8.17
CA LEU A 600 -26.33 -45.59 7.68
C LEU A 600 -26.95 -45.47 6.29
N ILE A 601 -26.12 -45.61 5.25
CA ILE A 601 -26.38 -46.25 3.94
C ILE A 601 -25.29 -45.71 2.98
N GLY A 602 -24.08 -46.25 3.16
CA GLY A 602 -22.93 -45.95 2.30
C GLY A 602 -22.41 -47.23 1.65
N SER A 603 -23.09 -47.72 0.61
CA SER A 603 -22.48 -48.53 -0.46
C SER A 603 -23.54 -48.76 -1.54
N LEU A 604 -23.13 -48.82 -2.81
CA LEU A 604 -23.95 -49.04 -4.02
C LEU A 604 -24.51 -47.76 -4.65
N THR A 605 -23.65 -46.99 -5.33
CA THR A 605 -23.71 -46.80 -6.80
C THR A 605 -22.59 -45.83 -7.20
N GLY A 606 -21.69 -46.27 -8.09
CA GLY A 606 -20.56 -45.48 -8.60
C GLY A 606 -20.95 -44.48 -9.69
N GLY A 607 -22.02 -43.71 -9.49
CA GLY A 607 -22.51 -42.70 -10.42
C GLY A 607 -22.60 -41.31 -9.76
N LYS A 608 -22.43 -40.24 -10.54
CA LYS A 608 -22.68 -38.85 -10.12
C LYS A 608 -24.19 -38.65 -9.95
N ILE A 609 -24.69 -38.52 -8.72
CA ILE A 609 -26.12 -38.32 -8.41
C ILE A 609 -26.26 -37.23 -7.35
N GLU A 610 -27.11 -36.22 -7.57
CA GLU A 610 -27.33 -35.09 -6.64
C GLU A 610 -28.22 -35.47 -5.43
N THR A 611 -28.06 -34.77 -4.31
CA THR A 611 -28.90 -34.94 -3.10
C THR A 611 -29.55 -33.62 -2.67
N THR A 612 -30.75 -33.70 -2.07
CA THR A 612 -31.56 -32.56 -1.61
C THR A 612 -32.00 -32.76 -0.15
N HIS A 613 -31.83 -31.73 0.67
CA HIS A 613 -32.16 -31.67 2.09
C HIS A 613 -33.06 -30.46 2.38
N ILE A 614 -34.05 -30.61 3.27
CA ILE A 614 -35.00 -29.54 3.63
C ILE A 614 -34.93 -29.29 5.14
N MET A 615 -34.78 -28.02 5.53
CA MET A 615 -34.74 -27.55 6.91
C MET A 615 -35.88 -26.56 7.17
N ILE A 616 -36.55 -26.70 8.31
CA ILE A 616 -37.58 -25.77 8.79
C ILE A 616 -37.09 -25.15 10.11
N VAL A 617 -36.97 -23.82 10.17
CA VAL A 617 -36.60 -23.11 11.40
C VAL A 617 -37.88 -22.84 12.21
N ASP A 618 -38.05 -23.54 13.34
CA ASP A 618 -39.21 -23.37 14.25
C ASP A 618 -38.84 -22.58 15.53
N PRO A 619 -39.34 -21.34 15.69
CA PRO A 619 -39.10 -20.54 16.88
C PRO A 619 -39.94 -20.96 18.09
N PHE A 620 -41.06 -21.67 17.92
CA PHE A 620 -41.95 -22.00 19.05
C PHE A 620 -41.39 -23.10 19.94
N SER A 621 -40.80 -24.14 19.33
CA SER A 621 -40.16 -25.21 20.08
C SER A 621 -38.94 -24.72 20.87
N SER A 622 -38.19 -23.75 20.34
CA SER A 622 -37.09 -23.09 21.06
C SER A 622 -37.61 -22.29 22.27
N LEU A 623 -38.71 -21.56 22.11
CA LEU A 623 -39.34 -20.78 23.18
C LEU A 623 -39.88 -21.68 24.31
N ILE A 624 -40.43 -22.85 23.96
CA ILE A 624 -40.87 -23.88 24.91
C ILE A 624 -39.66 -24.54 25.60
N ALA A 625 -38.60 -24.86 24.86
CA ALA A 625 -37.39 -25.49 25.41
C ALA A 625 -36.64 -24.56 26.38
N THR A 626 -36.49 -23.28 26.04
CA THR A 626 -35.91 -22.26 26.93
C THR A 626 -36.79 -22.06 28.16
N GLY A 627 -38.11 -21.95 28.00
CA GLY A 627 -39.04 -21.85 29.14
C GLY A 627 -39.03 -23.08 30.06
N ILE A 628 -38.84 -24.28 29.52
CA ILE A 628 -38.66 -25.50 30.33
C ILE A 628 -37.30 -25.49 31.04
N ALA A 629 -36.22 -25.09 30.36
CA ALA A 629 -34.89 -25.00 30.95
C ALA A 629 -34.82 -23.96 32.09
N GLU A 630 -35.54 -22.84 31.98
CA GLU A 630 -35.61 -21.78 33.01
C GLU A 630 -36.46 -22.17 34.22
N VAL A 631 -37.42 -23.09 34.06
CA VAL A 631 -38.29 -23.58 35.14
C VAL A 631 -37.68 -24.80 35.86
N PHE A 632 -36.83 -25.58 35.19
CA PHE A 632 -36.29 -26.85 35.71
C PHE A 632 -34.76 -26.93 35.85
N GLY A 633 -34.00 -25.94 35.34
CA GLY A 633 -32.58 -25.73 35.63
C GLY A 633 -32.39 -24.70 36.73
#